data_AF-A0A7Y5CNA7-F1
#
_entry.id   AF-A0A7Y5CNA7-F1
#
_cell.length_a   1.000
_cell.length_b   1.000
_cell.length_c   1.000
_cell.angle_alpha   90.00
_cell.angle_beta   90.00
_cell.angle_gamma   90.00
#
_symmetry.space_group_name_H-M   'P 1'
#
loop_
_entity.id
_entity.type
_entity.pdbx_description
1 polymer ?
#
loop_
_entity_poly.entity_id
_entity_poly.type
_entity_poly.pdbx_seq_one_letter_code
_entity_poly.pdbx_strand_id
1 'polypeptide(L)' 'MMTGEIGQIAGKIWNALQGQQDMTPTNLKRATGADDKMLWLALGWLAREDNIEIAKNKASYKISLKAK' A
#
# COMPACT_ATOMS: atom_id res chain seq x y z
N MET A 1 -4.70 -20.38 5.74
CA MET A 1 -3.90 -19.23 6.20
C MET A 1 -3.97 -18.15 5.12
N MET A 2 -4.90 -17.19 5.21
CA MET A 2 -5.09 -16.14 4.17
C MET A 2 -4.51 -14.79 4.61
N THR A 3 -4.25 -14.61 5.91
CA THR A 3 -3.64 -13.41 6.49
C THR A 3 -2.15 -13.29 6.22
N GLY A 4 -1.44 -14.40 5.96
CA GLY A 4 0.01 -14.40 5.73
C GLY A 4 0.43 -13.69 4.44
N GLU A 5 -0.27 -13.94 3.34
CA GLU A 5 0.02 -13.29 2.05
C GLU A 5 -0.30 -11.80 2.06
N ILE A 6 -1.45 -11.41 2.62
CA ILE A 6 -1.83 -9.99 2.75
C ILE A 6 -0.81 -9.25 3.62
N GLY A 7 -0.37 -9.86 4.72
CA GLY A 7 0.68 -9.32 5.60
C GLY A 7 2.04 -9.18 4.89
N GLN A 8 2.45 -10.17 4.07
CA GLN A 8 3.68 -10.07 3.28
C GLN A 8 3.60 -8.96 2.24
N ILE A 9 2.48 -8.85 1.51
CA ILE A 9 2.27 -7.80 0.50
C ILE A 9 2.24 -6.43 1.19
N ALA A 10 1.55 -6.31 2.33
CA ALA A 10 1.50 -5.09 3.14
C ALA A 10 2.91 -4.68 3.60
N GLY A 11 3.73 -5.62 4.08
CA GLY A 11 5.13 -5.34 4.43
C GLY A 11 5.98 -4.89 3.25
N LYS A 12 5.76 -5.43 2.04
CA LYS A 12 6.42 -4.95 0.81
C LYS A 12 5.96 -3.55 0.43
N ILE A 13 4.65 -3.26 0.50
CA ILE A 13 4.08 -1.92 0.24
C ILE A 13 4.69 -0.92 1.22
N TRP A 14 4.73 -1.25 2.51
CA TRP A 14 5.34 -0.41 3.54
C TRP A 14 6.80 -0.11 3.21
N ASN A 15 7.61 -1.13 2.93
CA ASN A 15 9.03 -0.92 2.59
C ASN A 15 9.21 -0.06 1.33
N ALA A 16 8.36 -0.24 0.31
CA ALA A 16 8.37 0.59 -0.88
C ALA A 16 8.06 2.07 -0.56
N LEU A 17 7.09 2.31 0.32
CA LEU A 17 6.73 3.66 0.78
C LEU A 17 7.75 4.25 1.79
N GLN A 18 8.48 3.44 2.56
CA GLN A 18 9.54 3.94 3.46
C GLN A 18 10.67 4.61 2.66
N GLY A 19 10.97 4.07 1.46
CA GLY A 19 11.94 4.66 0.55
C GLY A 19 11.40 5.81 -0.31
N GLN A 20 10.09 5.92 -0.47
CA GLN A 20 9.45 6.94 -1.32
C GLN A 20 8.30 7.65 -0.58
N GLN A 21 8.44 8.96 -0.37
CA GLN A 21 7.52 9.81 0.39
C GLN A 21 6.03 9.62 0.01
N ASP A 22 5.74 9.32 -1.27
CA ASP A 22 4.43 8.87 -1.73
C ASP A 22 4.53 8.04 -3.03
N MET A 23 3.61 7.08 -3.21
CA MET A 23 3.52 6.26 -4.42
C MET A 23 2.06 6.10 -4.88
N THR A 24 1.87 5.88 -6.18
CA THR A 24 0.56 5.54 -6.76
C THR A 24 0.29 4.02 -6.67
N PRO A 25 -0.98 3.58 -6.71
CA PRO A 25 -1.32 2.15 -6.73
C PRO A 25 -0.61 1.40 -7.86
N THR A 26 -0.46 2.05 -9.02
CA THR A 26 0.23 1.50 -10.18
C THR A 26 1.71 1.22 -9.90
N ASN A 27 2.39 2.13 -9.20
CA ASN A 27 3.79 1.96 -8.81
C ASN A 27 3.94 0.90 -7.72
N LEU A 28 3.04 0.89 -6.74
CA LEU A 28 3.02 -0.15 -5.69
C LEU A 28 2.76 -1.53 -6.28
N LYS A 29 1.85 -1.64 -7.25
CA LYS A 29 1.60 -2.88 -7.99
C LYS A 29 2.86 -3.38 -8.69
N ARG A 30 3.59 -2.49 -9.38
CA ARG A 30 4.87 -2.83 -10.03
C ARG A 30 5.95 -3.21 -9.04
N ALA A 31 6.06 -2.51 -7.91
CA ALA A 31 7.09 -2.75 -6.90
C ALA A 31 6.85 -4.05 -6.11
N THR A 32 5.60 -4.39 -5.85
CA THR A 32 5.22 -5.55 -5.03
C THR A 32 4.98 -6.81 -5.85
N GLY A 33 4.66 -6.66 -7.14
CA GLY A 33 4.20 -7.74 -8.02
C GLY A 33 2.81 -8.28 -7.63
N ALA A 34 2.07 -7.54 -6.80
CA ALA A 34 0.77 -7.96 -6.30
C ALA A 34 -0.34 -7.86 -7.35
N ASP A 35 -1.32 -8.75 -7.29
CA ASP A 35 -2.59 -8.57 -7.98
C ASP A 35 -3.37 -7.37 -7.43
N ASP A 36 -4.24 -6.77 -8.26
CA ASP A 36 -5.07 -5.64 -7.83
C ASP A 36 -5.85 -5.94 -6.55
N LYS A 37 -6.47 -7.12 -6.45
CA LYS A 37 -7.20 -7.53 -5.24
C LYS A 37 -6.31 -7.57 -4.01
N MET A 38 -5.12 -8.17 -4.12
CA MET A 38 -4.17 -8.27 -3.01
C MET A 38 -3.59 -6.91 -2.63
N LEU A 39 -3.32 -6.06 -3.61
CA LEU A 39 -2.90 -4.69 -3.37
C LEU A 39 -3.96 -3.91 -2.58
N TRP A 40 -5.22 -3.95 -3.01
CA TRP A 40 -6.32 -3.26 -2.30
C TRP A 40 -6.58 -3.85 -0.91
N LEU A 41 -6.48 -5.17 -0.74
CA LEU A 41 -6.58 -5.84 0.56
C LEU A 41 -5.43 -5.43 1.50
N ALA A 42 -4.20 -5.41 1.00
CA ALA A 42 -3.02 -5.02 1.77
C ALA A 42 -3.03 -3.52 2.11
N LEU A 43 -3.47 -2.66 1.20
CA LEU A 43 -3.72 -1.24 1.47
C LEU A 43 -4.79 -1.05 2.54
N GLY A 44 -5.91 -1.78 2.45
CA GLY A 44 -6.94 -1.78 3.48
C GLY A 44 -6.45 -2.26 4.85
N TRP A 45 -5.55 -3.26 4.85
CA TRP A 45 -4.91 -3.77 6.06
C TRP A 45 -4.01 -2.72 6.71
N LEU A 46 -3.16 -2.06 5.92
CA LEU A 46 -2.28 -0.98 6.41
C LEU A 46 -3.07 0.25 6.86
N ALA A 47 -4.14 0.60 6.15
CA ALA A 47 -5.02 1.72 6.50
C ALA A 47 -5.79 1.43 7.81
N ARG A 48 -6.16 0.17 8.07
CA ARG A 48 -6.78 -0.24 9.34
C ARG A 48 -5.84 -0.02 10.53
N GLU A 49 -4.54 -0.21 10.35
CA GLU A 49 -3.52 0.03 11.38
C GLU A 49 -3.03 1.49 11.41
N ASP A 50 -3.66 2.40 10.65
CA ASP A 50 -3.33 3.83 10.56
C ASP A 50 -1.87 4.11 10.10
N ASN A 51 -1.25 3.15 9.41
CA ASN A 51 0.15 3.23 8.98
C ASN A 51 0.34 4.01 7.67
N ILE A 52 -0.71 4.09 6.84
CA ILE A 52 -0.68 4.75 5.54
C ILE A 52 -1.83 5.74 5.40
N GLU A 53 -1.61 6.78 4.59
CA GLU A 53 -2.62 7.72 4.17
C GLU A 53 -2.89 7.56 2.68
N ILE A 54 -4.17 7.46 2.31
CA ILE A 54 -4.60 7.34 0.91
C ILE A 54 -5.30 8.64 0.51
N ALA A 55 -4.59 9.51 -0.21
CA ALA A 55 -5.11 10.76 -0.73
C ALA A 55 -5.61 10.59 -2.17
N LYS A 56 -6.90 10.85 -2.41
CA LYS A 56 -7.45 10.87 -3.78
C LYS A 56 -7.12 12.21 -4.45
N ASN A 57 -6.46 12.18 -5.60
CA ASN A 57 -6.11 13.37 -6.37
C ASN A 57 -6.67 13.29 -7.79
N LYS A 58 -7.76 14.03 -8.06
CA LYS A 58 -8.53 14.12 -9.32
C LYS A 58 -8.86 12.78 -10.01
N ALA A 59 -7.86 12.12 -10.61
CA ALA A 59 -7.97 10.86 -11.36
C ALA A 59 -7.09 9.71 -10.81
N SER A 60 -6.31 9.93 -9.75
CA SER A 60 -5.41 8.93 -9.16
C SER A 60 -5.51 8.90 -7.63
N TYR A 61 -4.96 7.83 -7.04
CA TYR A 61 -4.75 7.73 -5.60
C TYR A 61 -3.26 7.91 -5.32
N LYS A 62 -2.92 8.69 -4.30
CA LYS A 62 -1.59 8.74 -3.69
C LYS A 62 -1.65 7.98 -2.38
N ILE A 63 -0.69 7.10 -2.17
CA ILE A 63 -0.49 6.40 -0.91
C ILE A 63 0.81 6.92 -0.32
N SER A 64 0.75 7.39 0.91
CA SER A 64 1.88 7.92 1.67
C SER A 64 1.98 7.15 2.98
N LEU A 65 3.16 7.05 3.57
CA LEU A 65 3.25 6.63 4.98
C LEU A 65 2.74 7.75 5.87
N LYS A 66 1.92 7.39 6.84
CA LYS A 66 1.50 8.31 7.87
C LYS A 66 2.64 8.40 8.90
N ALA A 67 3.50 9.40 8.73
CA ALA A 67 4.48 9.73 9.76
C ALA A 67 3.71 10.33 10.95
N LYS A 68 3.77 9.66 12.10
CA LYS A 68 3.14 10.10 13.34
C LYS A 68 3.86 11.32 13.93
#